data_AF-A0A924TRK4-F1
#
_entry.id   AF-A0A924TRK4-F1
#
_cell.length_a   1.000
_cell.length_b   1.000
_cell.length_c   1.000
_cell.angle_alpha   90.00
_cell.angle_beta   90.00
_cell.angle_gamma   90.00
#
_symmetry.space_group_name_H-M   'P 1'
#
loop_
_entity.id
_entity.type
_entity.pdbx_description
1 polymer ?
#
loop_
_entity_poly.entity_id
_entity_poly.type
_entity_poly.pdbx_seq_one_letter_code
_entity_poly.pdbx_strand_id
1 'polypeptide(L)'
;MNALRRLALLCFFVAALSPARAATLDPAAAKAVTSSLVGSWTVDLRPTPDAAPYLKKLVITAVEGSRLEGHFYDGSPLQAGRVNTTAGPTPCFAFFTDPGEGAYQTAVRQVSNDHLEGMTLATTRGFLLPWTAVRDRPADSASR
;
A
#
# COMPACT_ATOMS: atom_id res chain seq x y z
N MET A 1 50.04 46.57 -25.34
CA MET A 1 50.16 45.11 -25.22
C MET A 1 49.42 44.67 -23.97
N ASN A 2 48.37 43.88 -24.21
CA ASN A 2 47.37 43.38 -23.27
C ASN A 2 47.97 42.54 -22.14
N ALA A 3 47.36 42.61 -20.95
CA ALA A 3 46.91 41.41 -20.25
C ALA A 3 46.01 41.78 -19.04
N LEU A 4 44.71 41.63 -19.26
CA LEU A 4 43.67 41.52 -18.24
C LEU A 4 44.09 40.56 -17.12
N ARG A 5 44.00 40.98 -15.86
CA ARG A 5 43.93 40.08 -14.70
C ARG A 5 42.49 39.98 -14.23
N ARG A 6 41.85 38.86 -14.56
CA ARG A 6 40.60 38.35 -13.97
C ARG A 6 40.95 37.50 -12.75
N LEU A 7 40.19 37.61 -11.65
CA LEU A 7 39.87 36.59 -10.63
C LEU A 7 39.49 37.30 -9.32
N ALA A 8 38.53 36.87 -8.52
CA ALA A 8 37.33 36.05 -8.67
C ALA A 8 36.52 36.41 -7.42
N LEU A 9 35.27 36.81 -7.60
CA LEU A 9 34.34 37.04 -6.50
C LEU A 9 34.02 35.66 -5.89
N LEU A 10 34.61 35.33 -4.73
CA LEU A 10 34.23 34.16 -3.95
C LEU A 10 32.87 34.43 -3.31
N CYS A 11 31.80 33.98 -3.95
CA CYS A 11 30.49 33.84 -3.31
C CYS A 11 30.55 32.67 -2.32
N PHE A 12 30.71 32.95 -1.03
CA PHE A 12 30.46 31.98 0.03
C PHE A 12 28.96 31.69 0.10
N PHE A 13 28.49 30.69 -0.63
CA PHE A 13 27.17 30.10 -0.44
C PHE A 13 27.23 29.23 0.82
N VAL A 14 26.85 29.78 1.97
CA VAL A 14 26.59 28.99 3.18
C VAL A 14 25.30 28.21 2.93
N ALA A 15 25.44 26.96 2.49
CA ALA A 15 24.32 26.03 2.41
C ALA A 15 23.81 25.78 3.85
N ALA A 16 22.70 26.40 4.20
CA ALA A 16 21.97 26.08 5.43
C ALA A 16 21.53 24.62 5.34
N LEU A 17 22.27 23.71 5.99
CA LEU A 17 21.80 22.36 6.27
C LEU A 17 20.64 22.47 7.25
N SER A 18 19.43 22.66 6.72
CA SER A 18 18.22 22.39 7.49
C SER A 18 18.27 20.92 7.91
N PRO A 19 18.24 20.58 9.21
CA PRO A 19 18.15 19.19 9.61
C PRO A 19 16.84 18.65 9.04
N ALA A 20 16.94 17.68 8.14
CA ALA A 20 15.81 16.92 7.67
C ALA A 20 15.13 16.35 8.92
N ARG A 21 13.94 16.87 9.25
CA ARG A 21 13.15 16.39 10.38
C ARG A 21 12.73 14.97 10.03
N ALA A 22 13.47 13.99 10.54
CA ALA A 22 13.06 12.60 10.49
C ALA A 22 11.66 12.55 11.10
N ALA A 23 10.67 12.11 10.31
CA ALA A 23 9.33 11.93 10.81
C ALA A 23 9.39 10.88 11.92
N THR A 24 9.26 11.31 13.17
CA THR A 24 9.18 10.39 14.30
C THR A 24 7.88 9.61 14.15
N LEU A 25 8.00 8.29 13.96
CA LEU A 25 6.86 7.37 13.98
C LEU A 25 6.13 7.52 15.31
N ASP A 26 4.88 8.01 15.29
CA ASP A 26 4.01 7.93 16.46
C ASP A 26 3.56 6.47 16.66
N PRO A 27 3.97 5.80 17.75
CA PRO A 27 3.61 4.41 17.99
C PRO A 27 2.10 4.18 18.11
N ALA A 28 1.35 5.17 18.59
CA ALA A 28 -0.11 5.08 18.73
C ALA A 28 -0.81 5.09 17.36
N ALA A 29 -0.36 5.98 16.47
CA ALA A 29 -0.85 6.04 15.09
C ALA A 29 -0.55 4.74 14.32
N ALA A 30 0.68 4.21 14.47
CA ALA A 30 1.06 2.94 13.84
C ALA A 30 0.20 1.75 14.33
N LYS A 31 -0.13 1.71 15.63
CA LYS A 31 -1.01 0.69 16.22
C LYS A 31 -2.45 0.80 15.72
N ALA A 32 -2.98 2.01 15.55
CA ALA A 32 -4.32 2.23 15.01
C ALA A 32 -4.45 1.74 13.57
N VAL A 33 -3.47 2.06 12.71
CA VAL A 33 -3.39 1.56 11.32
C VAL A 33 -3.29 0.04 11.26
N THR A 34 -2.45 -0.55 12.11
CA THR A 34 -2.30 -2.01 12.20
C THR A 34 -3.64 -2.67 12.51
N SER A 35 -4.37 -2.14 13.50
CA SER A 35 -5.67 -2.67 13.92
C SER A 35 -6.75 -2.48 12.85
N SER A 36 -6.68 -1.41 12.05
CA SER A 36 -7.66 -1.14 11.00
C SER A 36 -7.47 -1.96 9.73
N LEU A 37 -6.33 -2.63 9.53
CA LEU A 37 -6.07 -3.42 8.32
C LEU A 37 -6.23 -4.93 8.53
N VAL A 38 -5.84 -5.44 9.70
CA VAL A 38 -5.91 -6.88 10.00
C VAL A 38 -7.35 -7.39 9.89
N GLY A 39 -7.51 -8.54 9.24
CA GLY A 39 -8.81 -9.17 8.99
C GLY A 39 -8.97 -9.67 7.55
N SER A 40 -10.19 -10.12 7.24
CA SER A 40 -10.56 -10.62 5.92
C SER A 40 -11.36 -9.58 5.15
N TRP A 41 -11.14 -9.53 3.85
CA TRP A 41 -11.72 -8.58 2.93
C TRP A 41 -12.20 -9.31 1.67
N THR A 42 -13.46 -9.08 1.29
CA THR A 42 -14.00 -9.55 0.01
C THR A 42 -13.69 -8.52 -1.05
N VAL A 43 -12.82 -8.90 -1.99
CA VAL A 43 -12.40 -8.07 -3.13
C VAL A 43 -13.25 -8.40 -4.35
N ASP A 44 -13.74 -7.38 -5.03
CA ASP A 44 -14.48 -7.51 -6.29
C ASP A 44 -13.59 -7.18 -7.48
N LEU A 45 -13.27 -8.20 -8.27
CA LEU A 45 -12.36 -8.15 -9.41
C LEU A 45 -13.10 -8.16 -10.75
N ARG A 46 -14.36 -7.73 -10.76
CA ARG A 46 -15.12 -7.56 -12.00
C ARG A 46 -14.38 -6.62 -12.97
N PRO A 47 -14.21 -7.00 -14.25
CA PRO A 47 -13.54 -6.14 -15.23
C PRO A 47 -14.39 -4.92 -15.63
N THR A 48 -15.71 -5.00 -15.45
CA THR A 48 -16.65 -3.90 -15.69
C THR A 48 -17.78 -3.94 -14.64
N PRO A 49 -18.48 -2.82 -14.37
CA PRO A 49 -19.57 -2.79 -13.38
C PRO A 49 -20.70 -3.80 -13.63
N ASP A 50 -21.01 -4.07 -14.90
CA ASP A 50 -22.11 -4.95 -15.32
C ASP A 50 -21.69 -6.43 -15.44
N ALA A 51 -20.41 -6.75 -15.30
CA ALA A 51 -19.95 -8.14 -15.34
C ALA A 51 -20.50 -8.95 -14.15
N ALA A 52 -20.55 -10.27 -14.30
CA ALA A 52 -20.86 -11.17 -13.19
C ALA A 52 -19.83 -11.01 -12.06
N PRO A 53 -20.23 -11.01 -10.78
CA PRO A 53 -19.31 -10.87 -9.65
C PRO A 53 -18.12 -11.81 -9.72
N TYR A 54 -16.91 -11.26 -9.59
CA TYR A 54 -15.68 -12.04 -9.49
C TYR A 54 -15.02 -11.75 -8.16
N LEU A 55 -15.45 -12.48 -7.13
CA LEU A 55 -15.06 -12.21 -5.75
C LEU A 55 -13.85 -13.03 -5.34
N LYS A 56 -12.90 -12.41 -4.64
CA LYS A 56 -11.70 -13.05 -4.09
C LYS A 56 -11.43 -12.59 -2.67
N LYS A 57 -10.76 -13.43 -1.88
CA LYS A 57 -10.38 -13.09 -0.50
C LYS A 57 -8.99 -12.48 -0.43
N LEU A 58 -8.90 -11.29 0.16
CA LEU A 58 -7.68 -10.70 0.72
C LEU A 58 -7.75 -10.84 2.23
N VAL A 59 -6.77 -11.52 2.82
CA VAL A 59 -6.68 -11.68 4.27
C VAL A 59 -5.36 -11.08 4.73
N ILE A 60 -5.43 -10.06 5.57
CA ILE A 60 -4.28 -9.44 6.22
C ILE A 60 -4.17 -10.06 7.61
N THR A 61 -3.12 -10.84 7.82
CA THR A 61 -2.90 -11.61 9.05
C THR A 61 -2.10 -10.83 10.09
N ALA A 62 -1.15 -10.01 9.66
CA ALA A 62 -0.32 -9.21 10.56
C ALA A 62 0.18 -7.94 9.87
N VAL A 63 0.41 -6.91 10.68
CA VAL A 63 1.17 -5.72 10.33
C VAL A 63 2.19 -5.48 11.43
N GLU A 64 3.47 -5.53 11.10
CA GLU A 64 4.59 -5.36 12.02
C GLU A 64 5.51 -4.24 11.53
N GLY A 65 5.42 -3.07 12.16
CA GLY A 65 6.10 -1.87 11.66
C GLY A 65 5.60 -1.49 10.27
N SER A 66 6.45 -1.61 9.26
CA SER A 66 6.09 -1.38 7.85
C SER A 66 5.86 -2.66 7.05
N ARG A 67 6.00 -3.84 7.68
CA ARG A 67 5.79 -5.15 7.03
C ARG A 67 4.32 -5.54 7.12
N LEU A 68 3.79 -6.07 6.03
CA LEU A 68 2.42 -6.55 5.92
C LEU A 68 2.42 -8.02 5.47
N GLU A 69 1.67 -8.87 6.18
CA GLU A 69 1.60 -10.30 5.94
C GLU A 69 0.16 -10.77 5.73
N GLY A 70 -0.02 -11.81 4.91
CA GLY A 70 -1.33 -12.35 4.61
C GLY A 70 -1.36 -13.19 3.35
N HIS A 71 -2.53 -13.29 2.76
CA HIS A 71 -2.73 -13.92 1.45
C HIS A 71 -3.82 -13.21 0.64
N PHE A 72 -3.75 -13.35 -0.68
CA PHE A 72 -4.77 -12.87 -1.63
C PHE A 72 -5.16 -13.99 -2.60
N TYR A 73 -6.15 -13.77 -3.47
CA TYR A 73 -6.61 -14.74 -4.46
C TYR A 73 -6.91 -16.13 -3.87
N ASP A 74 -7.56 -16.16 -2.70
CA ASP A 74 -7.95 -17.39 -1.99
C ASP A 74 -6.77 -18.28 -1.54
N GLY A 75 -5.59 -17.69 -1.31
CA GLY A 75 -4.47 -18.37 -0.62
C GLY A 75 -3.06 -18.04 -1.10
N SER A 76 -2.91 -17.23 -2.15
CA SER A 76 -1.59 -16.79 -2.64
C SER A 76 -0.90 -15.89 -1.61
N PRO A 77 0.27 -16.25 -1.07
CA PRO A 77 0.93 -15.46 -0.03
C PRO A 77 1.29 -14.05 -0.49
N LEU A 78 1.11 -13.07 0.40
CA LEU A 78 1.59 -11.71 0.15
C LEU A 78 3.12 -11.70 0.24
N GLN A 79 3.77 -11.32 -0.85
CA GLN A 79 5.22 -11.21 -0.97
C GLN A 79 5.65 -9.75 -0.88
N ALA A 80 6.74 -9.51 -0.15
CA ALA A 80 7.32 -8.17 0.06
C ALA A 80 6.29 -7.10 0.46
N GLY A 81 5.24 -7.47 1.22
CA GLY A 81 4.19 -6.56 1.64
C GLY A 81 4.73 -5.38 2.45
N ARG A 82 4.31 -4.17 2.09
CA ARG A 82 4.68 -2.92 2.77
C ARG A 82 3.44 -2.08 3.03
N VAL A 83 3.39 -1.47 4.21
CA VAL A 83 2.37 -0.49 4.58
C VAL A 83 3.04 0.81 4.99
N ASN A 84 2.45 1.92 4.57
CA ASN A 84 2.79 3.24 5.06
C ASN A 84 1.86 3.60 6.22
N THR A 85 2.43 3.70 7.41
CA THR A 85 1.73 4.02 8.66
C THR A 85 1.91 5.48 9.09
N THR A 86 2.64 6.29 8.31
CA THR A 86 3.11 7.62 8.73
C THR A 86 2.67 8.78 7.83
N ALA A 87 2.22 8.51 6.60
CA ALA A 87 1.97 9.56 5.61
C ALA A 87 0.58 10.23 5.72
N GLY A 88 -0.27 9.83 6.66
CA GLY A 88 -1.59 10.42 6.84
C GLY A 88 -2.58 9.51 7.58
N PRO A 89 -3.84 9.94 7.72
CA PRO A 89 -4.85 9.19 8.47
C PRO A 89 -5.31 7.90 7.76
N THR A 90 -5.10 7.78 6.45
CA THR A 90 -5.54 6.63 5.66
C THR A 90 -4.37 5.72 5.31
N PRO A 91 -4.39 4.45 5.76
CA PRO A 91 -3.36 3.49 5.40
C PRO A 91 -3.27 3.24 3.89
N CYS A 92 -2.05 3.22 3.37
CA CYS A 92 -1.74 2.75 2.03
C CYS A 92 -0.76 1.59 2.11
N PHE A 93 -0.96 0.54 1.32
CA PHE A 93 -0.09 -0.62 1.30
C PHE A 93 0.05 -1.21 -0.09
N ALA A 94 1.13 -1.95 -0.30
CA ALA A 94 1.41 -2.63 -1.54
C ALA A 94 2.10 -3.98 -1.28
N PHE A 95 1.93 -4.92 -2.20
CA PHE A 95 2.50 -6.25 -2.12
C PHE A 95 2.58 -6.89 -3.50
N PHE A 96 3.29 -8.01 -3.57
CA PHE A 96 3.26 -8.91 -4.71
C PHE A 96 2.49 -10.19 -4.36
N THR A 97 1.90 -10.82 -5.35
CA THR A 97 1.49 -12.23 -5.27
C THR A 97 1.86 -12.93 -6.57
N ASP A 98 2.21 -14.21 -6.48
CA ASP A 98 2.39 -15.06 -7.65
C ASP A 98 1.56 -16.34 -7.47
N PRO A 99 0.35 -16.39 -8.07
CA PRO A 99 -0.48 -17.60 -8.04
C PRO A 99 0.02 -18.71 -8.97
N GLY A 100 1.23 -18.60 -9.53
CA GLY A 100 1.80 -19.53 -10.50
C GLY A 100 1.64 -19.09 -11.96
N GLU A 101 1.01 -17.93 -12.21
CA GLU A 101 0.77 -17.37 -13.55
C GLU A 101 1.55 -16.07 -13.80
N GLY A 102 2.46 -15.70 -12.88
CA GLY A 102 3.26 -14.49 -12.96
C GLY A 102 2.91 -13.47 -11.88
N ALA A 103 3.86 -12.57 -11.65
CA ALA A 103 3.79 -11.62 -10.54
C ALA A 103 2.69 -10.56 -10.76
N TYR A 104 1.75 -10.54 -9.82
CA TYR A 104 0.79 -9.47 -9.62
C TYR A 104 1.34 -8.46 -8.63
N GLN A 105 1.31 -7.18 -9.03
CA GLN A 105 1.68 -6.04 -8.21
C GLN A 105 0.41 -5.34 -7.78
N THR A 106 0.16 -5.27 -6.48
CA THR A 106 -1.06 -4.69 -5.95
C THR A 106 -0.76 -3.51 -5.06
N ALA A 107 -1.46 -2.40 -5.28
CA ALA A 107 -1.43 -1.21 -4.44
C ALA A 107 -2.84 -0.90 -3.95
N VAL A 108 -2.96 -0.53 -2.67
CA VAL A 108 -4.24 -0.41 -1.97
C VAL A 108 -4.23 0.82 -1.08
N ARG A 109 -5.37 1.50 -1.00
CA ARG A 109 -5.68 2.55 -0.04
C ARG A 109 -6.93 2.19 0.74
N GLN A 110 -6.86 2.32 2.06
CA GLN A 110 -8.05 2.24 2.91
C GLN A 110 -8.79 3.58 2.90
N VAL A 111 -10.04 3.59 2.45
CA VAL A 111 -10.86 4.81 2.35
C VAL A 111 -11.84 4.96 3.51
N SER A 112 -12.20 3.84 4.18
CA SER A 112 -12.94 3.78 5.44
C SER A 112 -12.52 2.52 6.23
N ASN A 113 -13.03 2.35 7.45
CA ASN A 113 -12.72 1.16 8.27
C ASN A 113 -13.16 -0.17 7.63
N ASP A 114 -14.13 -0.13 6.73
CA ASP A 114 -14.77 -1.27 6.08
C ASP A 114 -14.62 -1.29 4.55
N HIS A 115 -13.91 -0.33 3.96
CA HIS A 115 -13.72 -0.22 2.52
C HIS A 115 -12.26 0.00 2.12
N LEU A 116 -11.82 -0.78 1.13
CA LEU A 116 -10.55 -0.62 0.45
C LEU A 116 -10.79 -0.31 -1.03
N GLU A 117 -9.92 0.52 -1.59
CA GLU A 117 -9.77 0.69 -3.03
C GLU A 117 -8.37 0.24 -3.42
N GLY A 118 -8.26 -0.50 -4.52
CA GLY A 118 -6.97 -1.01 -4.96
C GLY A 118 -6.88 -1.17 -6.47
N MET A 119 -5.68 -1.51 -6.91
CA MET A 119 -5.41 -1.87 -8.28
C MET A 119 -4.37 -2.99 -8.33
N THR A 120 -4.51 -3.89 -9.29
CA THR A 120 -3.53 -4.93 -9.58
C THR A 120 -3.00 -4.79 -10.99
N LEU A 121 -1.68 -4.65 -11.12
CA LEU A 121 -0.96 -4.76 -12.38
C LEU A 121 -0.46 -6.20 -12.56
N ALA A 122 -0.90 -6.83 -13.64
CA ALA A 122 -0.47 -8.16 -14.07
C ALA A 122 0.45 -8.04 -15.28
N THR A 123 1.75 -7.92 -15.04
CA THR A 123 2.73 -7.69 -16.11
C THR A 123 2.77 -8.83 -17.13
N THR A 124 2.74 -10.08 -16.69
CA THR A 124 2.73 -11.27 -17.58
C THR A 124 1.42 -11.43 -18.36
N ARG A 125 0.29 -10.95 -17.81
CA ARG A 125 -1.03 -11.08 -18.44
C ARG A 125 -1.52 -9.82 -19.15
N GLY A 126 -0.75 -8.73 -19.10
CA GLY A 126 -1.00 -7.52 -19.87
C GLY A 126 -2.22 -6.70 -19.42
N PHE A 127 -2.56 -6.69 -18.12
CA PHE A 127 -3.70 -5.90 -17.63
C PHE A 127 -3.39 -5.09 -16.36
N LEU A 128 -4.13 -4.00 -16.20
CA LEU A 128 -4.27 -3.24 -14.95
C LEU A 128 -5.74 -3.30 -14.55
N LEU A 129 -6.03 -3.79 -13.36
CA LEU A 129 -7.40 -3.98 -12.87
C LEU A 129 -7.62 -3.16 -11.60
N PRO A 130 -8.40 -2.06 -11.63
CA PRO A 130 -8.90 -1.42 -10.42
C PRO A 130 -9.98 -2.28 -9.78
N TRP A 131 -10.06 -2.26 -8.45
CA TRP A 131 -11.02 -3.04 -7.68
C TRP A 131 -11.36 -2.36 -6.36
N THR A 132 -12.47 -2.79 -5.75
CA THR A 132 -12.85 -2.40 -4.38
C THR A 132 -12.95 -3.64 -3.50
N ALA A 133 -12.84 -3.44 -2.19
CA ALA A 133 -13.05 -4.50 -1.23
C ALA A 133 -13.85 -4.02 -0.04
N VAL A 134 -14.67 -4.93 0.48
CA VAL A 134 -15.44 -4.72 1.72
C VAL A 134 -14.92 -5.64 2.80
N ARG A 135 -14.86 -5.14 4.04
CA ARG A 135 -14.48 -5.95 5.18
C ARG A 135 -15.50 -7.07 5.38
N ASP A 136 -15.00 -8.28 5.56
CA ASP A 136 -15.84 -9.39 6.03
C ASP A 136 -16.24 -9.09 7.47
N ARG A 137 -17.54 -9.02 7.73
CA ARG A 137 -17.97 -9.15 9.12
C ARG A 137 -17.67 -10.58 9.56
N PRO A 138 -17.21 -10.80 10.81
CA PRO A 138 -17.38 -12.10 11.41
C PRO A 138 -18.83 -12.52 11.15
N ALA A 139 -19.06 -13.73 10.67
CA ALA A 139 -20.41 -14.25 10.67
C ALA A 139 -20.89 -14.06 12.12
N ASP A 140 -21.91 -13.21 12.33
CA ASP A 140 -22.66 -13.25 13.58
C ASP A 140 -22.95 -14.73 13.75
N SER A 141 -22.37 -15.31 14.80
CA SER A 141 -22.49 -16.72 15.15
C SER A 141 -23.94 -17.09 14.94
N ALA A 142 -24.19 -17.72 13.78
CA ALA A 142 -25.53 -17.87 13.27
C ALA A 142 -26.29 -18.64 14.33
N SER A 143 -27.44 -18.11 14.70
CA SER A 143 -28.49 -18.79 15.43
C SER A 143 -28.58 -20.28 15.06
N ARG A 144 -27.96 -21.14 15.88
CA ARG A 144 -28.41 -22.48 16.34
C ARG A 144 -27.27 -23.28 16.95
#